data_AF-A0A936IAR0-F1
#
_entry.id   AF-A0A936IAR0-F1
#
_cell.length_a   1.000
_cell.length_b   1.000
_cell.length_c   1.000
_cell.angle_alpha   90.00
_cell.angle_beta   90.00
_cell.angle_gamma   90.00
#
_symmetry.space_group_name_H-M   'P 1'
#
loop_
_entity.id
_entity.type
_entity.pdbx_description
1 polymer ?
#
loop_
_entity_poly.entity_id
_entity_poly.type
_entity_poly.pdbx_seq_one_letter_code
_entity_poly.pdbx_strand_id
1 'polypeptide(L)'
;MLSRRNVRVKVMQQLYSLAQDRELTNDQAVQAFLKTIHDSFRLYLLNLYCIVRVCYFAGEDFKHRQSKHIKSDDDKTFTDKIYSNPLIQSIEKNKFIQNKFKEEHCSEGLDDDLFRKIYKDFCKEKSYLEYLNKEADHGDHVEILLELYRFCRRNELFNEIMDDRFACWTDDKSLVIGALKKTLKALPNNEPFYKEYIPDDDTVLNFGKYLLDNTCKLDEDLSAMITPVLENWDSERVALVDMILIKMGVVEMVHFKTIPPKVTLNEYVELSKTYSTDKSKEFVNGVLDKLLKQLESNGKIVKEGRGLSI
;
A
#
# COMPACT_ATOMS: atom_id res chain seq x y z
N MET A 1 3.55 -7.05 4.98
CA MET A 1 3.42 -5.64 4.51
C MET A 1 2.08 -5.03 4.91
N LEU A 2 0.95 -5.61 4.48
CA LEU A 2 -0.39 -5.09 4.73
C LEU A 2 -0.77 -5.13 6.21
N SER A 3 -1.36 -4.05 6.71
CA SER A 3 -2.02 -4.03 8.01
C SER A 3 -3.51 -4.35 7.88
N ARG A 4 -4.16 -4.70 8.99
CA ARG A 4 -5.63 -4.85 9.03
C ARG A 4 -6.37 -3.58 8.58
N ARG A 5 -5.81 -2.39 8.82
CA ARG A 5 -6.37 -1.13 8.32
C ARG A 5 -6.41 -1.08 6.80
N ASN A 6 -5.32 -1.47 6.12
CA ASN A 6 -5.29 -1.53 4.66
C ASN A 6 -6.31 -2.56 4.12
N VAL A 7 -6.44 -3.69 4.81
CA VAL A 7 -7.42 -4.72 4.43
C VAL A 7 -8.86 -4.22 4.58
N ARG A 8 -9.19 -3.49 5.65
CA ARG A 8 -10.54 -2.88 5.82
C ARG A 8 -10.87 -1.94 4.65
N VAL A 9 -9.93 -1.10 4.22
CA VAL A 9 -10.15 -0.22 3.05
C VAL A 9 -10.50 -1.04 1.81
N LYS A 10 -9.72 -2.09 1.52
CA LYS A 10 -9.95 -2.95 0.34
C LYS A 10 -11.28 -3.71 0.42
N VAL A 11 -11.68 -4.17 1.60
CA VAL A 11 -13.00 -4.79 1.83
C VAL A 11 -14.13 -3.77 1.62
N MET A 12 -13.99 -2.56 2.17
CA MET A 12 -14.96 -1.47 1.99
C MET A 12 -15.14 -1.12 0.50
N GLN A 13 -14.05 -1.05 -0.26
CA GLN A 13 -14.10 -0.81 -1.71
C GLN A 13 -14.88 -1.90 -2.45
N GLN A 14 -14.70 -3.18 -2.09
CA GLN A 14 -15.46 -4.27 -2.73
C GLN A 14 -16.94 -4.26 -2.34
N LEU A 15 -17.25 -3.99 -1.07
CA LEU A 15 -18.64 -3.83 -0.61
C LEU A 15 -19.33 -2.64 -1.30
N TYR A 16 -18.59 -1.56 -1.54
CA TYR A 16 -19.09 -0.42 -2.30
C TYR A 16 -19.41 -0.79 -3.75
N SER A 17 -18.53 -1.54 -4.41
CA SER A 17 -18.78 -2.07 -5.75
C SER A 17 -20.01 -2.98 -5.80
N LEU A 18 -20.17 -3.90 -4.85
CA LEU A 18 -21.36 -4.76 -4.73
C LEU A 18 -22.65 -3.97 -4.51
N ALA A 19 -22.60 -2.89 -3.74
CA ALA A 19 -23.77 -2.05 -3.50
C ALA A 19 -24.16 -1.19 -4.72
N GLN A 20 -23.20 -0.89 -5.61
CA GLN A 20 -23.41 -0.13 -6.84
C GLN A 20 -23.88 -1.02 -8.00
N ASP A 21 -23.37 -2.25 -8.09
CA ASP A 21 -23.63 -3.18 -9.18
C ASP A 21 -24.40 -4.42 -8.70
N ARG A 22 -25.67 -4.50 -9.08
CA ARG A 22 -26.57 -5.59 -8.70
C ARG A 22 -26.26 -6.93 -9.38
N GLU A 23 -25.48 -6.92 -10.46
CA GLU A 23 -25.07 -8.14 -11.17
C GLU A 23 -23.77 -8.71 -10.60
N LEU A 24 -23.01 -7.92 -9.83
CA LEU A 24 -21.77 -8.36 -9.21
C LEU A 24 -22.06 -9.37 -8.10
N THR A 25 -21.46 -10.56 -8.21
CA THR A 25 -21.58 -11.62 -7.21
C THR A 25 -20.55 -11.47 -6.09
N ASN A 26 -20.85 -12.03 -4.91
CA ASN A 26 -19.88 -12.06 -3.80
C ASN A 26 -18.57 -12.77 -4.20
N ASP A 27 -18.63 -13.84 -4.98
CA ASP A 27 -17.42 -14.54 -5.44
C ASP A 27 -16.54 -13.64 -6.31
N GLN A 28 -17.14 -12.87 -7.22
CA GLN A 28 -16.40 -11.88 -8.02
C GLN A 28 -15.78 -10.79 -7.14
N ALA A 29 -16.50 -10.30 -6.13
CA ALA A 29 -15.98 -9.32 -5.18
C ALA A 29 -14.82 -9.90 -4.34
N VAL A 30 -14.89 -11.16 -3.93
CA VAL A 30 -13.78 -11.87 -3.25
C VAL A 30 -12.58 -12.01 -4.17
N GLN A 31 -12.76 -12.38 -5.43
CA GLN A 31 -11.65 -12.45 -6.39
C GLN A 31 -11.01 -11.08 -6.63
N ALA A 32 -11.84 -10.04 -6.77
CA ALA A 32 -11.38 -8.66 -6.89
C ALA A 32 -10.61 -8.21 -5.63
N PHE A 33 -11.12 -8.52 -4.43
CA PHE A 33 -10.41 -8.29 -3.17
C PHE A 33 -9.03 -8.94 -3.17
N LEU A 34 -8.94 -10.24 -3.45
CA LEU A 34 -7.66 -10.97 -3.49
C LEU A 34 -6.70 -10.39 -4.53
N LYS A 35 -7.21 -9.98 -5.69
CA LYS A 35 -6.43 -9.27 -6.70
C LYS A 35 -5.87 -7.95 -6.15
N THR A 36 -6.67 -7.11 -5.49
CA THR A 36 -6.19 -5.83 -4.93
C THR A 36 -5.15 -6.01 -3.83
N ILE A 37 -5.17 -7.15 -3.12
CA ILE A 37 -4.16 -7.52 -2.11
C ILE A 37 -2.84 -7.89 -2.81
N HIS A 38 -2.90 -8.71 -3.86
CA HIS A 38 -1.72 -9.07 -4.65
C HIS A 38 -1.13 -7.85 -5.37
N ASP A 39 -1.99 -6.97 -5.91
CA ASP A 39 -1.56 -5.75 -6.59
C ASP A 39 -0.78 -4.81 -5.65
N SER A 40 -1.09 -4.73 -4.35
CA SER A 40 -0.26 -3.99 -3.39
C SER A 40 1.18 -4.53 -3.32
N PHE A 41 1.34 -5.86 -3.33
CA PHE A 41 2.66 -6.49 -3.34
C PHE A 41 3.40 -6.26 -4.66
N ARG A 42 2.68 -6.35 -5.79
CA ARG A 42 3.24 -6.03 -7.12
C ARG A 42 3.67 -4.57 -7.22
N LEU A 43 2.91 -3.66 -6.64
CA LEU A 43 3.24 -2.24 -6.56
C LEU A 43 4.52 -1.99 -5.77
N TYR A 44 4.73 -2.70 -4.65
CA TYR A 44 6.00 -2.70 -3.92
C TYR A 44 7.17 -3.15 -4.81
N LEU A 45 7.00 -4.26 -5.54
CA LEU A 45 8.04 -4.75 -6.44
C LEU A 45 8.32 -3.79 -7.59
N LEU A 46 7.29 -3.20 -8.19
CA LEU A 46 7.46 -2.24 -9.27
C LEU A 46 8.20 -0.99 -8.79
N ASN A 47 7.86 -0.46 -7.61
CA ASN A 47 8.58 0.67 -7.01
C ASN A 47 10.07 0.34 -6.83
N LEU A 48 10.41 -0.85 -6.32
CA LEU A 48 11.80 -1.29 -6.18
C LEU A 48 12.49 -1.45 -7.54
N TYR A 49 11.82 -2.06 -8.51
CA TYR A 49 12.33 -2.22 -9.87
C TYR A 49 12.64 -0.86 -10.51
N CYS A 50 11.73 0.10 -10.42
CA CYS A 50 11.92 1.44 -10.95
C CYS A 50 13.15 2.13 -10.35
N ILE A 51 13.38 1.99 -9.03
CA ILE A 51 14.57 2.56 -8.38
C ILE A 51 15.86 1.95 -8.94
N VAL A 52 15.90 0.63 -9.09
CA VAL A 52 17.04 -0.07 -9.68
C VAL A 52 17.26 0.35 -11.14
N ARG A 53 16.19 0.47 -11.93
CA ARG A 53 16.27 0.90 -13.33
C ARG A 53 16.72 2.35 -13.49
N VAL A 54 16.32 3.27 -12.61
CA VAL A 54 16.84 4.64 -12.62
C VAL A 54 18.33 4.65 -12.30
N CYS A 55 18.77 3.88 -11.29
CA CYS A 55 20.20 3.73 -11.00
C CYS A 55 20.97 3.14 -12.19
N TYR A 56 20.43 2.11 -12.86
CA TYR A 56 21.04 1.49 -14.05
C TYR A 56 21.44 2.51 -15.13
N PHE A 57 20.65 3.57 -15.33
CA PHE A 57 20.98 4.61 -16.31
C PHE A 57 22.21 5.45 -15.95
N ALA A 58 22.65 5.47 -14.69
CA ALA A 58 23.95 6.05 -14.32
C ALA A 58 25.11 5.21 -14.90
N GLY A 59 24.97 3.88 -14.92
CA GLY A 59 25.92 2.98 -15.56
C GLY A 59 25.96 3.16 -17.08
N GLU A 60 24.81 3.34 -17.71
CA GLU A 60 24.72 3.64 -19.15
C GLU A 60 25.33 5.01 -19.49
N ASP A 61 25.07 6.04 -18.67
CA ASP A 61 25.70 7.36 -18.82
C ASP A 61 27.22 7.25 -18.70
N PHE A 62 27.74 6.49 -17.73
CA PHE A 62 29.17 6.25 -17.60
C PHE A 62 29.77 5.59 -18.84
N LYS A 63 29.18 4.50 -19.32
CA LYS A 63 29.63 3.83 -20.56
C LYS A 63 29.62 4.79 -21.76
N HIS A 64 28.55 5.57 -21.91
CA HIS A 64 28.43 6.55 -22.98
C HIS A 64 29.53 7.62 -22.90
N ARG A 65 29.75 8.24 -21.73
CA ARG A 65 30.82 9.23 -21.51
C ARG A 65 32.21 8.65 -21.79
N GLN A 66 32.44 7.40 -21.39
CA GLN A 66 33.72 6.74 -21.64
C GLN A 66 33.97 6.41 -23.11
N SER A 67 32.91 6.25 -23.90
CA SER A 67 32.99 5.98 -25.34
C SER A 67 33.24 7.22 -26.21
N LYS A 68 33.09 8.44 -25.66
CA LYS A 68 33.30 9.69 -26.41
C LYS A 68 34.73 9.81 -26.92
N HIS A 69 34.88 10.21 -28.18
CA HIS A 69 36.20 10.48 -28.79
C HIS A 69 36.92 11.66 -28.14
N ILE A 70 36.19 12.72 -27.79
CA ILE A 70 36.69 13.87 -27.04
C ILE A 70 35.91 13.93 -25.73
N LYS A 71 36.60 13.73 -24.60
CA LYS A 71 36.01 13.72 -23.25
C LYS A 71 36.15 15.10 -22.61
N SER A 72 35.04 15.66 -22.11
CA SER A 72 35.11 16.84 -21.24
C SER A 72 35.76 16.49 -19.90
N ASP A 73 36.10 17.49 -19.08
CA ASP A 73 36.62 17.21 -17.74
C ASP A 73 35.57 16.54 -16.85
N ASP A 74 34.29 16.93 -16.99
CA ASP A 74 33.16 16.23 -16.36
C ASP A 74 33.04 14.77 -16.81
N ASP A 75 33.34 14.45 -18.08
CA ASP A 75 33.31 13.06 -18.56
C ASP A 75 34.40 12.21 -17.92
N LYS A 76 35.56 12.82 -17.61
CA LYS A 76 36.71 12.12 -17.00
C LYS A 76 36.49 11.87 -15.50
N THR A 77 35.82 12.78 -14.81
CA THR A 77 35.58 12.69 -13.35
C THR A 77 34.30 11.95 -13.00
N PHE A 78 33.35 11.83 -13.94
CA PHE A 78 32.08 11.15 -13.70
C PHE A 78 32.26 9.67 -13.32
N THR A 79 31.47 9.25 -12.34
CA THR A 79 31.37 7.85 -11.90
C THR A 79 29.91 7.43 -11.83
N ASP A 80 29.61 6.18 -12.13
CA ASP A 80 28.29 5.59 -11.97
C ASP A 80 27.99 5.20 -10.50
N LYS A 81 28.51 5.97 -9.52
CA LYS A 81 28.55 5.61 -8.08
C LYS A 81 27.20 5.16 -7.52
N ILE A 82 26.09 5.72 -7.99
CA ILE A 82 24.75 5.31 -7.55
C ILE A 82 24.32 3.94 -8.10
N TYR A 83 24.87 3.50 -9.23
CA TYR A 83 24.65 2.18 -9.80
C TYR A 83 25.65 1.15 -9.27
N SER A 84 26.94 1.52 -9.21
CA SER A 84 28.02 0.62 -8.83
C SER A 84 28.14 0.38 -7.32
N ASN A 85 27.39 1.10 -6.47
CA ASN A 85 27.42 0.89 -5.02
C ASN A 85 26.95 -0.52 -4.61
N PRO A 86 27.40 -1.03 -3.45
CA PRO A 86 27.08 -2.39 -3.00
C PRO A 86 25.58 -2.67 -2.82
N LEU A 87 24.74 -1.67 -2.53
CA LEU A 87 23.31 -1.86 -2.27
C LEU A 87 22.56 -2.21 -3.56
N ILE A 88 22.72 -1.40 -4.60
CA ILE A 88 22.10 -1.66 -5.92
C ILE A 88 22.68 -2.92 -6.54
N GLN A 89 24.00 -3.11 -6.45
CA GLN A 89 24.65 -4.32 -6.95
C GLN A 89 24.18 -5.59 -6.25
N SER A 90 23.77 -5.52 -4.97
CA SER A 90 23.18 -6.65 -4.29
C SER A 90 21.82 -7.04 -4.88
N ILE A 91 21.00 -6.08 -5.33
CA ILE A 91 19.72 -6.38 -6.00
C ILE A 91 19.95 -6.94 -7.41
N GLU A 92 20.86 -6.33 -8.18
CA GLU A 92 21.20 -6.76 -9.55
C GLU A 92 21.69 -8.22 -9.59
N LYS A 93 22.50 -8.61 -8.60
CA LYS A 93 23.10 -9.96 -8.53
C LYS A 93 22.23 -10.98 -7.80
N ASN A 94 21.19 -10.55 -7.08
CA ASN A 94 20.33 -11.43 -6.31
C ASN A 94 19.30 -12.12 -7.23
N LYS A 95 19.55 -13.40 -7.53
CA LYS A 95 18.68 -14.21 -8.40
C LYS A 95 17.23 -14.31 -7.91
N PHE A 96 16.99 -14.28 -6.59
CA PHE A 96 15.63 -14.39 -6.06
C PHE A 96 14.78 -13.20 -6.47
N ILE A 97 15.24 -11.97 -6.21
CA ILE A 97 14.48 -10.77 -6.57
C ILE A 97 14.42 -10.57 -8.10
N GLN A 98 15.49 -10.90 -8.82
CA GLN A 98 15.50 -10.84 -10.29
C GLN A 98 14.46 -11.80 -10.92
N ASN A 99 14.37 -13.03 -10.41
CA ASN A 99 13.31 -13.95 -10.84
C ASN A 99 11.94 -13.41 -10.44
N LYS A 100 11.81 -12.82 -9.25
CA LYS A 100 10.52 -12.30 -8.79
C LYS A 100 10.03 -11.12 -9.65
N PHE A 101 10.91 -10.24 -10.09
CA PHE A 101 10.55 -9.17 -11.05
C PHE A 101 10.03 -9.72 -12.38
N LYS A 102 10.59 -10.85 -12.86
CA LYS A 102 10.12 -11.52 -14.07
C LYS A 102 8.76 -12.19 -13.86
N GLU A 103 8.61 -12.94 -12.77
CA GLU A 103 7.35 -13.59 -12.39
C GLU A 103 6.17 -12.60 -12.28
N GLU A 104 6.43 -11.40 -11.75
CA GLU A 104 5.40 -10.38 -11.54
C GLU A 104 5.29 -9.36 -12.67
N HIS A 105 6.04 -9.59 -13.76
CA HIS A 105 6.01 -8.78 -14.98
C HIS A 105 6.35 -7.30 -14.76
N CYS A 106 7.28 -6.99 -13.85
CA CYS A 106 7.59 -5.61 -13.47
C CYS A 106 8.11 -4.75 -14.63
N SER A 107 8.80 -5.34 -15.61
CA SER A 107 9.35 -4.62 -16.76
C SER A 107 8.40 -4.54 -17.96
N GLU A 108 7.34 -5.35 -18.00
CA GLU A 108 6.50 -5.51 -19.18
C GLU A 108 5.76 -4.22 -19.50
N GLY A 109 5.83 -3.74 -20.75
CA GLY A 109 5.16 -2.52 -21.20
C GLY A 109 5.75 -1.21 -20.65
N LEU A 110 6.99 -1.22 -20.12
CA LEU A 110 7.69 0.01 -19.72
C LEU A 110 8.70 0.43 -20.79
N ASP A 111 8.71 1.73 -21.10
CA ASP A 111 9.72 2.35 -21.95
C ASP A 111 10.93 2.77 -21.11
N ASP A 112 12.11 2.29 -21.51
CA ASP A 112 13.40 2.63 -20.92
C ASP A 112 13.71 4.15 -20.98
N ASP A 113 13.12 4.89 -21.93
CA ASP A 113 13.27 6.34 -22.00
C ASP A 113 12.63 7.07 -20.79
N LEU A 114 11.58 6.50 -20.18
CA LEU A 114 10.97 7.04 -18.96
C LEU A 114 11.99 7.06 -17.82
N PHE A 115 12.65 5.93 -17.58
CA PHE A 115 13.69 5.82 -16.54
C PHE A 115 14.90 6.70 -16.84
N ARG A 116 15.28 6.83 -18.11
CA ARG A 116 16.34 7.73 -18.54
C ARG A 116 16.01 9.20 -18.24
N LYS A 117 14.76 9.63 -18.48
CA LYS A 117 14.28 10.97 -18.14
C LYS A 117 14.30 11.21 -16.64
N ILE A 118 13.75 10.28 -15.85
CA ILE A 118 13.77 10.34 -14.38
C ILE A 118 15.21 10.44 -13.86
N TYR A 119 16.13 9.62 -14.38
CA TYR A 119 17.55 9.68 -14.04
C TYR A 119 18.16 11.06 -14.35
N LYS A 120 17.94 11.59 -15.56
CA LYS A 120 18.46 12.90 -15.98
C LYS A 120 17.96 14.04 -15.11
N ASP A 121 16.72 13.97 -14.64
CA ASP A 121 16.18 14.97 -13.74
C ASP A 121 16.74 14.82 -12.33
N PHE A 122 16.86 13.58 -11.82
CA PHE A 122 17.50 13.32 -10.53
C PHE A 122 18.97 13.78 -10.50
N CYS A 123 19.68 13.70 -11.63
CA CYS A 123 21.05 14.20 -11.75
C CYS A 123 21.21 15.70 -11.45
N LYS A 124 20.11 16.47 -11.51
CA LYS A 124 20.08 17.92 -11.20
C LYS A 124 19.89 18.18 -9.71
N GLU A 125 19.48 17.19 -8.93
CA GLU A 125 19.22 17.34 -7.50
C GLU A 125 20.53 17.59 -6.73
N LYS A 126 20.49 18.57 -5.82
CA LYS A 126 21.64 18.92 -4.97
C LYS A 126 22.17 17.70 -4.19
N SER A 127 21.28 16.87 -3.66
CA SER A 127 21.64 15.65 -2.92
C SER A 127 22.46 14.67 -3.76
N TYR A 128 22.14 14.53 -5.06
CA TYR A 128 22.88 13.68 -5.97
C TYR A 128 24.26 14.24 -6.30
N LEU A 129 24.36 15.55 -6.57
CA LEU A 129 25.64 16.22 -6.83
C LEU A 129 26.57 16.15 -5.62
N GLU A 130 26.05 16.33 -4.40
CA GLU A 130 26.82 16.17 -3.17
C GLU A 130 27.30 14.72 -2.97
N TYR A 131 26.42 13.74 -3.21
CA TYR A 131 26.76 12.32 -3.15
C TYR A 131 27.85 11.91 -4.16
N LEU A 132 27.80 12.45 -5.38
CA LEU A 132 28.83 12.19 -6.40
C LEU A 132 30.21 12.73 -6.02
N ASN A 133 30.28 13.87 -5.33
CA ASN A 133 31.55 14.54 -5.02
C ASN A 133 32.22 14.10 -3.70
N LYS A 134 31.53 13.33 -2.85
CA LYS A 134 32.10 12.83 -1.59
C LYS A 134 32.55 11.38 -1.66
N GLU A 135 33.47 10.97 -0.79
CA GLU A 135 33.64 9.56 -0.46
C GLU A 135 32.42 9.11 0.34
N ALA A 136 31.69 8.11 -0.18
CA ALA A 136 30.41 7.68 0.38
C ALA A 136 30.58 6.37 1.15
N ASP A 137 30.07 6.34 2.38
CA ASP A 137 29.97 5.11 3.16
C ASP A 137 28.64 4.38 2.93
N HIS A 138 28.40 3.31 3.69
CA HIS A 138 27.15 2.56 3.65
C HIS A 138 25.92 3.44 3.95
N GLY A 139 25.98 4.30 4.97
CA GLY A 139 24.87 5.18 5.35
C GLY A 139 24.56 6.18 4.25
N ASP A 140 25.59 6.71 3.59
CA ASP A 140 25.44 7.61 2.46
C ASP A 140 24.78 6.96 1.25
N HIS A 141 25.12 5.70 0.96
CA HIS A 141 24.46 4.92 -0.09
C HIS A 141 22.98 4.70 0.24
N VAL A 142 22.63 4.40 1.49
CA VAL A 142 21.23 4.27 1.90
C VAL A 142 20.50 5.61 1.74
N GLU A 143 21.08 6.72 2.20
CA GLU A 143 20.41 8.01 2.17
C GLU A 143 20.18 8.51 0.75
N ILE A 144 21.13 8.35 -0.18
CA ILE A 144 20.90 8.77 -1.57
C ILE A 144 19.79 7.95 -2.25
N LEU A 145 19.65 6.66 -1.91
CA LEU A 145 18.55 5.83 -2.43
C LEU A 145 17.20 6.23 -1.83
N LEU A 146 17.17 6.65 -0.56
CA LEU A 146 15.98 7.22 0.06
C LEU A 146 15.61 8.57 -0.59
N GLU A 147 16.60 9.42 -0.88
CA GLU A 147 16.40 10.67 -1.63
C GLU A 147 15.91 10.43 -3.04
N LEU A 148 16.49 9.46 -3.77
CA LEU A 148 15.99 9.05 -5.08
C LEU A 148 14.53 8.59 -4.99
N TYR A 149 14.17 7.79 -3.99
CA TYR A 149 12.78 7.38 -3.82
C TYR A 149 11.84 8.53 -3.42
N ARG A 150 12.31 9.50 -2.61
CA ARG A 150 11.57 10.74 -2.34
C ARG A 150 11.35 11.55 -3.61
N PHE A 151 12.37 11.66 -4.47
CA PHE A 151 12.31 12.32 -5.77
C PHE A 151 11.30 11.63 -6.70
N CYS A 152 11.43 10.32 -6.90
CA CYS A 152 10.53 9.52 -7.73
C CYS A 152 9.05 9.71 -7.33
N ARG A 153 8.73 9.68 -6.03
CA ARG A 153 7.33 9.85 -5.57
C ARG A 153 6.71 11.22 -5.89
N ARG A 154 7.53 12.23 -6.19
CA ARG A 154 7.11 13.58 -6.62
C ARG A 154 7.23 13.76 -8.14
N ASN A 155 7.85 12.83 -8.86
CA ASN A 155 8.04 12.89 -10.30
C ASN A 155 6.78 12.42 -11.03
N GLU A 156 6.32 13.17 -12.03
CA GLU A 156 5.09 12.87 -12.77
C GLU A 156 5.19 11.54 -13.53
N LEU A 157 6.27 11.31 -14.28
CA LEU A 157 6.49 10.08 -15.05
C LEU A 157 6.49 8.84 -14.16
N PHE A 158 7.06 8.94 -12.96
CA PHE A 158 7.03 7.83 -12.00
C PHE A 158 5.62 7.54 -11.48
N ASN A 159 4.82 8.57 -11.19
CA ASN A 159 3.45 8.36 -10.74
C ASN A 159 2.55 7.84 -11.88
N GLU A 160 2.74 8.31 -13.11
CA GLU A 160 2.06 7.81 -14.32
C GLU A 160 2.27 6.29 -14.48
N ILE A 161 3.52 5.80 -14.32
CA ILE A 161 3.81 4.35 -14.35
C ILE A 161 2.96 3.57 -13.33
N MET A 162 2.73 4.13 -12.14
CA MET A 162 1.95 3.47 -11.09
C MET A 162 0.46 3.53 -11.39
N ASP A 163 -0.05 4.70 -11.78
CA ASP A 163 -1.46 4.94 -12.06
C ASP A 163 -1.97 4.11 -13.25
N ASP A 164 -1.14 3.94 -14.29
CA ASP A 164 -1.48 3.13 -15.46
C ASP A 164 -1.67 1.63 -15.14
N ARG A 165 -1.05 1.15 -14.05
CA ARG A 165 -1.02 -0.28 -13.69
C ARG A 165 -1.85 -0.62 -12.47
N PHE A 166 -2.01 0.33 -11.56
CA PHE A 166 -2.57 0.09 -10.23
C PHE A 166 -3.58 1.17 -9.86
N ALA A 167 -4.86 0.87 -10.05
CA ALA A 167 -5.96 1.76 -9.68
C ALA A 167 -5.94 2.22 -8.21
N CYS A 168 -5.34 1.42 -7.31
CA CYS A 168 -5.23 1.72 -5.88
C CYS A 168 -3.87 2.35 -5.49
N TRP A 169 -3.10 2.91 -6.43
CA TRP A 169 -1.78 3.49 -6.14
C TRP A 169 -1.83 4.47 -4.96
N THR A 170 -2.79 5.39 -5.00
CA THR A 170 -2.91 6.44 -3.96
C THR A 170 -3.18 5.86 -2.57
N ASP A 171 -4.08 4.88 -2.46
CA ASP A 171 -4.41 4.22 -1.19
C ASP A 171 -3.23 3.41 -0.62
N ASP A 172 -2.51 2.71 -1.51
CA ASP A 172 -1.40 1.83 -1.13
C ASP A 172 -0.05 2.57 -1.01
N LYS A 173 0.00 3.87 -1.35
CA LYS A 173 1.25 4.65 -1.38
C LYS A 173 1.97 4.62 -0.03
N SER A 174 1.26 4.88 1.07
CA SER A 174 1.85 4.92 2.42
C SER A 174 2.47 3.59 2.85
N LEU A 175 1.80 2.50 2.50
CA LEU A 175 2.22 1.12 2.73
C LEU A 175 3.52 0.81 1.99
N VAL A 176 3.53 1.08 0.69
CA VAL A 176 4.67 0.82 -0.20
C VAL A 176 5.87 1.66 0.22
N ILE A 177 5.65 2.91 0.65
CA ILE A 177 6.72 3.76 1.20
C ILE A 177 7.40 3.11 2.40
N GLY A 178 6.62 2.60 3.34
CA GLY A 178 7.15 1.93 4.53
C GLY A 178 7.97 0.70 4.17
N ALA A 179 7.45 -0.13 3.27
CA ALA A 179 8.13 -1.33 2.78
C ALA A 179 9.44 -1.01 2.04
N LEU A 180 9.41 -0.08 1.07
CA LEU A 180 10.60 0.35 0.34
C LEU A 180 11.68 0.92 1.26
N LYS A 181 11.29 1.77 2.23
CA LYS A 181 12.24 2.34 3.19
C LYS A 181 12.91 1.26 4.03
N LYS A 182 12.15 0.25 4.49
CA LYS A 182 12.70 -0.88 5.26
C LYS A 182 13.62 -1.73 4.39
N THR A 183 13.23 -2.02 3.15
CA THR A 183 14.05 -2.76 2.18
C THR A 183 15.37 -2.05 1.90
N LEU A 184 15.34 -0.76 1.51
CA LEU A 184 16.55 -0.01 1.17
C LEU A 184 17.55 0.09 2.33
N LYS A 185 17.05 0.20 3.57
CA LYS A 185 17.88 0.22 4.79
C LYS A 185 18.48 -1.13 5.17
N ALA A 186 17.93 -2.22 4.66
CA ALA A 186 18.37 -3.58 4.96
C ALA A 186 19.30 -4.16 3.88
N LEU A 187 19.53 -3.42 2.78
CA LEU A 187 20.54 -3.78 1.78
C LEU A 187 21.94 -3.57 2.35
N PRO A 188 22.98 -4.28 1.86
CA PRO A 188 22.91 -5.32 0.84
C PRO A 188 22.30 -6.61 1.39
N ASN A 189 21.48 -7.30 0.59
CA ASN A 189 20.82 -8.53 1.02
C ASN A 189 20.70 -9.54 -0.13
N ASN A 190 21.23 -10.74 0.08
CA ASN A 190 21.26 -11.84 -0.90
C ASN A 190 20.13 -12.87 -0.71
N GLU A 191 19.34 -12.73 0.36
CA GLU A 191 18.18 -13.58 0.65
C GLU A 191 16.94 -13.11 -0.13
N PRO A 192 15.86 -13.92 -0.23
CA PRO A 192 14.58 -13.51 -0.79
C PRO A 192 13.81 -12.56 0.15
N PHE A 193 14.37 -11.38 0.43
CA PHE A 193 13.84 -10.38 1.38
C PHE A 193 12.42 -9.92 1.06
N TYR A 194 11.99 -10.00 -0.21
CA TYR A 194 10.63 -9.63 -0.62
C TYR A 194 9.55 -10.50 0.01
N LYS A 195 9.89 -11.72 0.48
CA LYS A 195 8.93 -12.65 1.10
C LYS A 195 8.27 -12.06 2.35
N GLU A 196 8.96 -11.18 3.08
CA GLU A 196 8.38 -10.49 4.26
C GLU A 196 7.22 -9.55 3.88
N TYR A 197 7.16 -9.13 2.61
CA TYR A 197 6.14 -8.22 2.12
C TYR A 197 4.98 -8.93 1.42
N ILE A 198 5.08 -10.25 1.24
CA ILE A 198 3.95 -11.07 0.79
C ILE A 198 2.86 -11.00 1.87
N PRO A 199 1.61 -10.69 1.52
CA PRO A 199 0.49 -10.71 2.46
C PRO A 199 0.32 -12.10 3.11
N ASP A 200 0.16 -12.15 4.43
CA ASP A 200 -0.07 -13.40 5.15
C ASP A 200 -1.54 -13.84 5.15
N ASP A 201 -1.76 -15.15 5.21
CA ASP A 201 -3.09 -15.75 5.16
C ASP A 201 -3.99 -15.32 6.33
N ASP A 202 -3.44 -15.01 7.51
CA ASP A 202 -4.25 -14.55 8.64
C ASP A 202 -4.88 -13.19 8.35
N THR A 203 -4.06 -12.24 7.87
CA THR A 203 -4.52 -10.89 7.53
C THR A 203 -5.42 -10.89 6.31
N VAL A 204 -5.16 -11.74 5.31
CA VAL A 204 -5.90 -11.74 4.04
C VAL A 204 -7.16 -12.61 4.13
N LEU A 205 -7.03 -13.87 4.51
CA LEU A 205 -8.11 -14.85 4.46
C LEU A 205 -8.93 -14.83 5.75
N ASN A 206 -8.26 -14.98 6.91
CA ASN A 206 -8.97 -15.08 8.19
C ASN A 206 -9.58 -13.74 8.62
N PHE A 207 -8.98 -12.62 8.21
CA PHE A 207 -9.50 -11.28 8.48
C PHE A 207 -10.25 -10.68 7.29
N GLY A 208 -9.57 -10.37 6.19
CA GLY A 208 -10.16 -9.63 5.07
C GLY A 208 -11.30 -10.35 4.37
N LYS A 209 -11.05 -11.55 3.85
CA LYS A 209 -12.07 -12.35 3.17
C LYS A 209 -13.24 -12.68 4.11
N TYR A 210 -12.94 -13.06 5.36
CA TYR A 210 -13.98 -13.34 6.35
C TYR A 210 -14.88 -12.11 6.59
N LEU A 211 -14.28 -10.93 6.75
CA LEU A 211 -15.02 -9.68 6.95
C LEU A 211 -15.90 -9.35 5.74
N LEU A 212 -15.39 -9.49 4.53
CA LEU A 212 -16.14 -9.29 3.28
C LEU A 212 -17.34 -10.25 3.21
N ASP A 213 -17.08 -11.57 3.31
CA ASP A 213 -18.12 -12.59 3.19
C ASP A 213 -19.22 -12.44 4.23
N ASN A 214 -18.87 -12.19 5.49
CA ASN A 214 -19.87 -12.07 6.55
C ASN A 214 -20.65 -10.76 6.46
N THR A 215 -20.03 -9.68 5.97
CA THR A 215 -20.77 -8.42 5.73
C THR A 215 -21.79 -8.60 4.62
N CYS A 216 -21.44 -9.29 3.53
CA CYS A 216 -22.39 -9.63 2.47
C CYS A 216 -23.50 -10.58 2.96
N LYS A 217 -23.12 -11.66 3.65
CA LYS A 217 -24.05 -12.70 4.09
C LYS A 217 -25.09 -12.18 5.09
N LEU A 218 -24.70 -11.25 5.95
CA LEU A 218 -25.54 -10.72 7.03
C LEU A 218 -26.16 -9.37 6.68
N ASP A 219 -26.13 -8.95 5.42
CA ASP A 219 -26.50 -7.57 5.03
C ASP A 219 -27.90 -7.16 5.48
N GLU A 220 -28.88 -8.05 5.32
CA GLU A 220 -30.28 -7.83 5.75
C GLU A 220 -30.40 -7.70 7.28
N ASP A 221 -29.79 -8.63 8.02
CA ASP A 221 -29.80 -8.64 9.48
C ASP A 221 -29.10 -7.40 10.06
N LEU A 222 -27.96 -7.02 9.48
CA LEU A 222 -27.22 -5.81 9.85
C LEU A 222 -28.06 -4.56 9.57
N SER A 223 -28.73 -4.50 8.42
CA SER A 223 -29.60 -3.37 8.06
C SER A 223 -30.76 -3.24 9.05
N ALA A 224 -31.43 -4.35 9.37
CA ALA A 224 -32.53 -4.39 10.35
C ALA A 224 -32.07 -3.97 11.76
N MET A 225 -30.82 -4.28 12.15
CA MET A 225 -30.23 -3.83 13.41
C MET A 225 -29.88 -2.34 13.41
N ILE A 226 -29.40 -1.80 12.28
CA ILE A 226 -28.93 -0.43 12.18
C ILE A 226 -30.09 0.56 12.04
N THR A 227 -31.13 0.24 11.27
CA THR A 227 -32.25 1.17 10.97
C THR A 227 -32.87 1.84 12.22
N PRO A 228 -33.20 1.12 13.32
CA PRO A 228 -33.76 1.75 14.53
C PRO A 228 -32.77 2.68 15.25
N VAL A 229 -31.46 2.52 15.01
CA VAL A 229 -30.43 3.40 15.57
C VAL A 229 -30.37 4.74 14.83
N LEU A 230 -30.72 4.73 13.53
CA LEU A 230 -30.70 5.89 12.64
C LEU A 230 -31.86 6.86 12.85
N GLU A 231 -32.97 6.44 13.46
CA GLU A 231 -34.15 7.31 13.69
C GLU A 231 -33.82 8.57 14.51
N ASN A 232 -32.73 8.55 15.28
CA ASN A 232 -32.25 9.67 16.07
C ASN A 232 -31.33 10.63 15.29
N TRP A 233 -31.05 10.35 14.02
CA TRP A 233 -30.16 11.14 13.17
C TRP A 233 -30.97 11.83 12.07
N ASP A 234 -30.64 13.11 11.82
CA ASP A 234 -31.30 13.91 10.80
C ASP A 234 -31.15 13.20 9.43
N SER A 235 -32.28 12.89 8.80
CA SER A 235 -32.40 11.92 7.71
C SER A 235 -31.89 12.40 6.34
N GLU A 236 -30.90 13.30 6.32
CA GLU A 236 -30.10 13.53 5.12
C GLU A 236 -29.53 12.16 4.69
N ARG A 237 -29.65 11.80 3.40
CA ARG A 237 -29.30 10.48 2.86
C ARG A 237 -27.99 9.98 3.48
N VAL A 238 -28.08 8.93 4.32
CA VAL A 238 -26.91 8.26 4.88
C VAL A 238 -26.00 7.86 3.73
N ALA A 239 -24.76 8.35 3.75
CA ALA A 239 -23.80 8.03 2.70
C ALA A 239 -23.62 6.50 2.63
N LEU A 240 -23.59 5.95 1.41
CA LEU A 240 -23.44 4.52 1.20
C LEU A 240 -22.18 3.98 1.91
N VAL A 241 -21.07 4.74 1.84
CA VAL A 241 -19.81 4.40 2.52
C VAL A 241 -20.00 4.34 4.04
N ASP A 242 -20.74 5.27 4.65
CA ASP A 242 -20.98 5.24 6.10
C ASP A 242 -21.74 3.99 6.52
N MET A 243 -22.77 3.61 5.74
CA MET A 243 -23.53 2.39 6.00
C MET A 243 -22.64 1.15 5.90
N ILE A 244 -21.77 1.07 4.89
CA ILE A 244 -20.81 -0.02 4.73
C ILE A 244 -19.85 -0.08 5.91
N LEU A 245 -19.26 1.05 6.32
CA LEU A 245 -18.34 1.11 7.46
C LEU A 245 -19.00 0.68 8.77
N ILE A 246 -20.26 1.08 9.00
CA ILE A 246 -21.02 0.67 10.18
C ILE A 246 -21.28 -0.85 10.16
N LYS A 247 -21.73 -1.40 9.03
CA LYS A 247 -21.95 -2.84 8.85
C LYS A 247 -20.68 -3.65 9.11
N MET A 248 -19.57 -3.25 8.50
CA MET A 248 -18.26 -3.87 8.74
C MET A 248 -17.83 -3.77 10.20
N GLY A 249 -18.06 -2.62 10.85
CA GLY A 249 -17.78 -2.42 12.27
C GLY A 249 -18.54 -3.39 13.16
N VAL A 250 -19.84 -3.58 12.93
CA VAL A 250 -20.67 -4.56 13.66
C VAL A 250 -20.17 -5.98 13.45
N VAL A 251 -19.91 -6.38 12.20
CA VAL A 251 -19.36 -7.70 11.87
C VAL A 251 -18.03 -7.92 12.59
N GLU A 252 -17.16 -6.92 12.58
CA GLU A 252 -15.86 -7.03 13.22
C GLU A 252 -15.97 -7.17 14.76
N MET A 253 -16.84 -6.37 15.38
CA MET A 253 -17.10 -6.43 16.82
C MET A 253 -17.65 -7.79 17.26
N VAL A 254 -18.55 -8.38 16.48
CA VAL A 254 -19.23 -9.63 16.84
C VAL A 254 -18.38 -10.86 16.53
N HIS A 255 -17.74 -10.89 15.37
CA HIS A 255 -17.13 -12.13 14.87
C HIS A 255 -15.62 -12.26 15.16
N PHE A 256 -14.91 -11.17 15.44
CA PHE A 256 -13.46 -11.21 15.67
C PHE A 256 -13.13 -11.13 17.15
N LYS A 257 -12.95 -12.29 17.78
CA LYS A 257 -12.78 -12.41 19.23
C LYS A 257 -11.51 -11.75 19.77
N THR A 258 -10.47 -11.63 18.94
CA THR A 258 -9.15 -11.11 19.32
C THR A 258 -8.99 -9.61 19.13
N ILE A 259 -10.03 -8.92 18.61
CA ILE A 259 -10.00 -7.47 18.36
C ILE A 259 -10.95 -6.77 19.36
N PRO A 260 -10.43 -5.92 20.26
CA PRO A 260 -11.28 -5.19 21.20
C PRO A 260 -12.30 -4.29 20.47
N PRO A 261 -13.59 -4.27 20.88
CA PRO A 261 -14.62 -3.50 20.18
C PRO A 261 -14.32 -2.00 20.05
N LYS A 262 -13.70 -1.40 21.06
CA LYS A 262 -13.30 0.03 21.02
C LYS A 262 -12.22 0.30 19.97
N VAL A 263 -11.29 -0.64 19.75
CA VAL A 263 -10.29 -0.50 18.69
C VAL A 263 -10.96 -0.62 17.32
N THR A 264 -11.86 -1.59 17.15
CA THR A 264 -12.69 -1.71 15.96
C THR A 264 -13.44 -0.40 15.66
N LEU A 265 -14.17 0.14 16.64
CA LEU A 265 -14.90 1.41 16.50
C LEU A 265 -13.98 2.54 16.02
N ASN A 266 -12.86 2.77 16.72
CA ASN A 266 -11.91 3.82 16.37
C ASN A 266 -11.39 3.68 14.93
N GLU A 267 -11.09 2.46 14.49
CA GLU A 267 -10.62 2.21 13.12
C GLU A 267 -11.65 2.64 12.07
N TYR A 268 -12.93 2.28 12.24
CA TYR A 268 -13.99 2.66 11.29
C TYR A 268 -14.31 4.16 11.32
N VAL A 269 -14.17 4.81 12.48
CA VAL A 269 -14.27 6.29 12.59
C VAL A 269 -13.10 6.98 11.88
N GLU A 270 -11.88 6.44 11.96
CA GLU A 270 -10.76 7.00 11.20
C GLU A 270 -10.92 6.79 9.69
N LEU A 271 -11.50 5.66 9.26
CA LEU A 271 -11.79 5.42 7.84
C LEU A 271 -12.87 6.38 7.31
N SER A 272 -13.91 6.68 8.09
CA SER A 272 -15.00 7.56 7.62
C SER A 272 -14.50 8.99 7.32
N LYS A 273 -13.50 9.47 8.06
CA LYS A 273 -12.84 10.77 7.78
C LYS A 273 -12.16 10.83 6.42
N THR A 274 -11.66 9.70 5.91
CA THR A 274 -10.88 9.65 4.66
C THR A 274 -11.77 9.35 3.46
N TYR A 275 -12.79 8.52 3.63
CA TYR A 275 -13.54 7.93 2.51
C TYR A 275 -14.99 8.43 2.38
N SER A 276 -15.45 9.29 3.29
CA SER A 276 -16.84 9.77 3.31
C SER A 276 -16.91 11.29 3.47
N THR A 277 -18.01 11.82 4.03
CA THR A 277 -18.25 13.26 4.15
C THR A 277 -17.65 13.86 5.43
N ASP A 278 -17.54 15.19 5.51
CA ASP A 278 -17.03 15.88 6.70
C ASP A 278 -17.83 15.56 7.99
N LYS A 279 -19.15 15.32 7.86
CA LYS A 279 -20.04 14.95 8.99
C LYS A 279 -19.96 13.45 9.35
N SER A 280 -19.33 12.62 8.51
CA SER A 280 -19.35 11.16 8.66
C SER A 280 -18.57 10.66 9.88
N LYS A 281 -17.62 11.44 10.38
CA LYS A 281 -16.89 11.10 11.61
C LYS A 281 -17.84 11.05 12.82
N GLU A 282 -18.59 12.13 13.07
CA GLU A 282 -19.52 12.17 14.21
C GLU A 282 -20.64 11.15 14.05
N PHE A 283 -21.17 11.01 12.83
CA PHE A 283 -22.22 10.06 12.49
C PHE A 283 -21.81 8.60 12.76
N VAL A 284 -20.74 8.13 12.11
CA VAL A 284 -20.27 6.74 12.26
C VAL A 284 -19.90 6.45 13.71
N ASN A 285 -19.25 7.39 14.41
CA ASN A 285 -18.92 7.22 15.82
C ASN A 285 -20.17 7.03 16.68
N GLY A 286 -21.15 7.92 16.58
CA GLY A 286 -22.34 7.86 17.42
C GLY A 286 -23.23 6.66 17.14
N VAL A 287 -23.33 6.22 15.88
CA VAL A 287 -24.07 5.00 15.51
C VAL A 287 -23.37 3.75 16.05
N LEU A 288 -22.05 3.61 15.82
CA LEU A 288 -21.29 2.47 16.32
C LEU A 288 -21.24 2.41 17.85
N ASP A 289 -21.16 3.55 18.54
CA ASP A 289 -21.20 3.59 20.01
C ASP A 289 -22.54 3.07 20.57
N LYS A 290 -23.67 3.43 19.92
CA LYS A 290 -25.00 2.97 20.33
C LYS A 290 -25.18 1.47 20.03
N LEU A 291 -24.72 1.01 18.87
CA LEU A 291 -24.74 -0.41 18.49
C LEU A 291 -23.86 -1.25 19.41
N LEU A 292 -22.65 -0.78 19.75
CA LEU A 292 -21.75 -1.45 20.67
C LEU A 292 -22.44 -1.73 22.01
N LYS A 293 -23.07 -0.72 22.62
CA LYS A 293 -23.81 -0.87 23.89
C LYS A 293 -24.94 -1.90 23.78
N GLN A 294 -25.69 -1.90 22.67
CA GLN A 294 -26.77 -2.87 22.44
C GLN A 294 -26.24 -4.29 22.26
N LEU A 295 -25.13 -4.46 21.54
CA LEU A 295 -24.50 -5.75 21.33
C LEU A 295 -23.93 -6.32 22.64
N GLU A 296 -23.35 -5.46 23.49
CA GLU A 296 -22.90 -5.83 24.84
C GLU A 296 -24.07 -6.23 25.73
N SER A 297 -25.15 -5.44 25.79
CA SER A 297 -26.33 -5.76 26.61
C SER A 297 -27.01 -7.07 26.19
N ASN A 298 -26.94 -7.40 24.89
CA ASN A 298 -27.53 -8.61 24.33
C ASN A 298 -26.58 -9.83 24.36
N GLY A 299 -25.39 -9.69 24.95
CA GLY A 299 -24.40 -10.77 25.03
C GLY A 299 -23.88 -11.27 23.68
N LYS A 300 -23.94 -10.42 22.64
CA LYS A 300 -23.53 -10.77 21.27
C LYS A 300 -22.02 -10.65 21.05
N ILE A 301 -21.32 -9.93 21.94
CA ILE A 301 -19.88 -9.73 21.87
C ILE A 301 -19.19 -10.70 22.82
N VAL A 302 -18.41 -11.63 22.25
CA VAL A 302 -17.58 -12.56 23.00
C VAL A 302 -16.12 -12.35 22.57
N LYS A 303 -15.26 -11.95 23.51
CA LYS A 303 -13.84 -11.65 23.25
C LYS A 303 -12.92 -12.63 23.96
N GLU A 304 -11.80 -12.92 23.32
CA GLU A 304 -10.79 -13.88 23.78
C GLU A 304 -9.40 -13.24 23.69
N GLY A 305 -8.67 -13.21 24.81
CA GLY A 305 -7.31 -12.66 24.92
C GLY A 305 -7.09 -11.87 26.21
N ARG A 306 -5.82 -11.70 26.62
CA ARG A 306 -5.48 -10.97 27.87
C ARG A 306 -5.91 -9.51 27.76
N GLY A 307 -6.70 -9.04 28.72
CA GLY A 307 -7.20 -7.66 28.77
C GLY A 307 -8.35 -7.35 27.81
N LEU A 308 -8.98 -8.37 27.22
CA LEU A 308 -10.11 -8.23 26.28
C LEU A 308 -11.46 -8.69 26.85
N SER A 309 -11.47 -9.28 28.04
CA SER A 309 -12.70 -9.61 28.77
C SER A 309 -13.33 -8.31 29.26
N ILE A 310 -14.55 -8.05 28.79
CA ILE A 310 -15.44 -6.99 29.31
C ILE A 310 -15.84 -7.36 30.74
#